data_AF-A0A6P8W235-F1
#
_entry.id   AF-A0A6P8W235-F1
#
_cell.length_a   1.000
_cell.length_b   1.000
_cell.length_c   1.000
_cell.angle_alpha   90.00
_cell.angle_beta   90.00
_cell.angle_gamma   90.00
#
_symmetry.space_group_name_H-M   'P 1'
#
loop_
_entity.id
_entity.type
_entity.pdbx_description
1 polymer ?
#
loop_
_entity_poly.entity_id
_entity_poly.type
_entity_poly.pdbx_seq_one_letter_code
_entity_poly.pdbx_strand_id
1 'polypeptide(L)'
;MTVFLQHEYGSFPAVFTLPTFPKDIQTKLDTKQPCHKVSTDRHKIVRILHETMAQYTMYPTNSEYIKVAKALIFRYPFLKDMEGNGYNTWHMSLKRRFKAERTPLVHHEVVRNMKQKFGHHRSPQAPENNQGSITTSVRRSSDIISVFGEDESSIGVHTQVLKRQYLKTQPDSCIVTNAMTKTFQWRRKEVAEGVRADTIANKYPFLKTPAGLCEEMNRIHNIENLQHRFREEFLLILPKVLALARGKSPLEKIYLQAREESLSEDLPAMDFKAGLVLLPIIFKEKVEHHVTLEEPGTPYPTTQLTHTNWKSAFTRRGPSVVKTDGFELFRASYLEEGVIAAFCAYFVFNMAYPPNRKNTLTFVQRCILKISEEGDKPLSTTVIRILNQLY
;
A
#
# COMPACT_ATOMS: atom_id res chain seq x y z
N MET A 1 -8.31 0.21 47.54
CA MET A 1 -7.91 1.39 48.32
C MET A 1 -7.20 2.32 47.34
N THR A 2 -7.92 3.24 46.70
CA THR A 2 -8.19 4.63 47.13
C THR A 2 -6.94 5.50 47.02
N VAL A 3 -7.13 6.71 46.49
CA VAL A 3 -6.20 7.84 46.33
C VAL A 3 -5.44 7.90 45.00
N PHE A 4 -6.10 8.43 43.96
CA PHE A 4 -5.54 9.42 43.02
C PHE A 4 -6.68 10.26 42.42
N LEU A 5 -7.46 10.90 43.29
CA LEU A 5 -8.25 12.08 42.94
C LEU A 5 -7.60 13.26 43.67
N GLN A 6 -7.36 14.34 42.92
CA GLN A 6 -6.49 15.48 43.23
C GLN A 6 -4.99 15.22 43.04
N HIS A 7 -4.57 15.13 41.78
CA HIS A 7 -3.37 15.88 41.40
C HIS A 7 -3.87 17.12 40.66
N GLU A 8 -3.46 18.31 41.11
CA GLU A 8 -3.46 19.49 40.27
C GLU A 8 -2.64 19.14 39.04
N TYR A 9 -3.30 18.90 37.90
CA TYR A 9 -2.61 18.73 36.63
C TYR A 9 -1.88 20.03 36.34
N GLY A 10 -0.57 20.05 36.56
CA GLY A 10 0.27 21.18 36.20
C GLY A 10 0.11 21.47 34.71
N SER A 11 0.10 22.75 34.34
CA SER A 11 0.09 23.17 32.94
C SER A 11 1.23 22.49 32.19
N PHE A 12 0.95 21.95 31.00
CA PHE A 12 1.97 21.27 30.20
C PHE A 12 3.14 22.23 29.94
N PRO A 13 4.39 21.84 30.22
CA PRO A 13 5.48 22.80 30.27
C PRO A 13 5.75 23.43 28.90
N ALA A 14 6.14 24.71 28.92
CA ALA A 14 6.52 25.44 27.69
C ALA A 14 7.68 24.74 26.97
N VAL A 15 8.68 24.27 27.73
CA VAL A 15 9.81 23.45 27.28
C VAL A 15 9.70 22.07 27.91
N PHE A 16 9.62 21.02 27.09
CA PHE A 16 9.56 19.64 27.58
C PHE A 16 10.96 19.06 27.76
N THR A 17 11.33 18.73 28.99
CA THR A 17 12.58 18.01 29.29
C THR A 17 12.36 16.51 29.17
N LEU A 18 13.22 15.83 28.41
CA LEU A 18 13.11 14.38 28.26
C LEU A 18 13.42 13.68 29.60
N PRO A 19 12.65 12.64 29.95
CA PRO A 19 12.92 11.83 31.14
C PRO A 19 14.22 11.03 30.96
N THR A 20 14.84 10.64 32.06
CA THR A 20 15.92 9.65 32.05
C THR A 20 15.36 8.29 31.68
N PHE A 21 15.95 7.63 30.68
CA PHE A 21 15.55 6.29 30.29
C PHE A 21 16.21 5.25 31.21
N PRO A 22 15.59 4.08 31.44
CA PRO A 22 16.22 2.93 32.09
C PRO A 22 17.55 2.58 31.43
N LYS A 23 18.51 2.08 32.22
CA LYS A 23 19.89 1.84 31.76
C LYS A 23 19.98 1.06 30.45
N ASP A 24 19.16 0.03 30.25
CA ASP A 24 19.14 -0.79 29.04
C ASP A 24 18.77 0.01 27.78
N ILE A 25 17.86 0.98 27.90
CA ILE A 25 17.48 1.87 26.80
C ILE A 25 18.47 3.03 26.69
N GLN A 26 18.90 3.61 27.81
CA GLN A 26 19.83 4.73 27.84
C GLN A 26 21.15 4.37 27.17
N THR A 27 21.74 3.21 27.50
CA THR A 27 22.98 2.73 26.86
C THR A 27 22.80 2.56 25.34
N LYS A 28 21.65 2.07 24.88
CA LYS A 28 21.37 1.94 23.45
C LYS A 28 21.22 3.29 22.75
N LEU A 29 20.61 4.27 23.44
CA LEU A 29 20.48 5.63 22.93
C LEU A 29 21.84 6.34 22.86
N ASP A 30 22.67 6.18 23.89
CA ASP A 30 24.01 6.77 23.98
C ASP A 30 24.97 6.17 22.93
N THR A 31 24.84 4.85 22.66
CA THR A 31 25.58 4.15 21.61
C THR A 31 24.95 4.27 20.21
N LYS A 32 23.92 5.12 20.05
CA LYS A 32 23.22 5.39 18.78
C LYS A 32 22.66 4.15 18.08
N GLN A 33 22.30 3.10 18.82
CA GLN A 33 21.65 1.93 18.25
C GLN A 33 20.26 2.29 17.70
N PRO A 34 19.80 1.65 16.60
CA PRO A 34 18.55 2.00 15.92
C PRO A 34 17.29 1.55 16.71
N CYS A 35 17.08 2.11 17.90
CA CYS A 35 16.00 1.76 18.82
C CYS A 35 14.61 1.94 18.21
N HIS A 36 14.46 2.83 17.22
CA HIS A 36 13.21 3.03 16.47
C HIS A 36 12.85 1.82 15.57
N LYS A 37 13.86 1.06 15.12
CA LYS A 37 13.69 -0.14 14.28
C LYS A 37 13.31 -1.38 15.11
N VAL A 38 13.72 -1.43 16.38
CA VAL A 38 13.41 -2.52 17.32
C VAL A 38 12.09 -2.26 18.06
N SER A 39 11.13 -3.17 17.92
CA SER A 39 9.77 -3.00 18.46
C SER A 39 9.74 -2.83 19.98
N THR A 40 10.46 -3.67 20.72
CA THR A 40 10.50 -3.67 22.19
C THR A 40 11.10 -2.38 22.75
N ASP A 41 12.23 -1.94 22.19
CA ASP A 41 12.92 -0.71 22.61
C ASP A 41 12.06 0.53 22.33
N ARG A 42 11.48 0.63 21.13
CA ARG A 42 10.55 1.71 20.79
C ARG A 42 9.36 1.75 21.75
N HIS A 43 8.75 0.61 22.05
CA HIS A 43 7.61 0.56 22.97
C HIS A 43 7.99 1.00 24.39
N LYS A 44 9.20 0.66 24.87
CA LYS A 44 9.74 1.15 26.15
C LYS A 44 9.95 2.66 26.13
N ILE A 45 10.56 3.22 25.07
CA ILE A 45 10.73 4.68 24.94
C ILE A 45 9.38 5.39 24.95
N VAL A 46 8.42 4.93 24.14
CA VAL A 46 7.06 5.49 24.08
C VAL A 46 6.34 5.34 25.42
N ARG A 47 6.60 4.25 26.17
CA ARG A 47 6.07 4.04 27.52
C ARG A 47 6.50 5.13 28.47
N ILE A 48 7.80 5.35 28.56
CA ILE A 48 8.39 6.30 29.50
C ILE A 48 7.94 7.72 29.14
N LEU A 49 7.97 8.08 27.86
CA LEU A 49 7.47 9.38 27.40
C LEU A 49 5.98 9.56 27.73
N HIS A 50 5.15 8.53 27.56
CA HIS A 50 3.75 8.57 27.96
C HIS A 50 3.58 8.75 29.47
N GLU A 51 4.30 7.97 30.28
CA GLU A 51 4.26 8.06 31.75
C GLU A 51 4.67 9.47 32.22
N THR A 52 5.69 10.06 31.62
CA THR A 52 6.10 11.45 31.89
C THR A 52 5.05 12.46 31.45
N MET A 53 4.49 12.32 30.26
CA MET A 53 3.42 13.22 29.78
C MET A 53 2.15 13.12 30.62
N ALA A 54 1.81 11.91 31.10
CA ALA A 54 0.61 11.63 31.89
C ALA A 54 0.64 12.29 33.28
N GLN A 55 1.82 12.66 33.78
CA GLN A 55 1.95 13.48 35.00
C GLN A 55 1.36 14.89 34.82
N TYR A 56 1.33 15.40 33.57
CA TYR A 56 0.79 16.72 33.25
C TYR A 56 -0.65 16.65 32.73
N THR A 57 -0.94 15.71 31.83
CA THR A 57 -2.29 15.60 31.24
C THR A 57 -2.54 14.23 30.63
N MET A 58 -3.75 13.71 30.85
CA MET A 58 -4.26 12.54 30.13
C MET A 58 -4.89 12.90 28.76
N TYR A 59 -5.05 14.20 28.48
CA TYR A 59 -5.62 14.71 27.23
C TYR A 59 -4.66 15.67 26.51
N PRO A 60 -3.44 15.22 26.11
CA PRO A 60 -2.54 16.11 25.41
C PRO A 60 -3.12 16.64 24.09
N THR A 61 -2.86 17.91 23.79
CA THR A 61 -3.18 18.53 22.52
C THR A 61 -2.23 18.05 21.42
N ASN A 62 -2.58 18.29 20.15
CA ASN A 62 -1.72 17.87 19.04
C ASN A 62 -0.34 18.54 19.09
N SER A 63 -0.26 19.81 19.51
CA SER A 63 0.99 20.56 19.64
C SER A 63 1.88 20.01 20.76
N GLU A 64 1.30 19.51 21.86
CA GLU A 64 2.04 18.88 22.96
C GLU A 64 2.67 17.56 22.54
N TYR A 65 1.94 16.69 21.82
CA TYR A 65 2.55 15.49 21.24
C TYR A 65 3.71 15.82 20.31
N ILE A 66 3.55 16.85 19.46
CA ILE A 66 4.60 17.30 18.54
C ILE A 66 5.81 17.81 19.33
N LYS A 67 5.59 18.56 20.42
CA LYS A 67 6.65 19.10 21.26
C LYS A 67 7.53 17.98 21.84
N VAL A 68 6.91 16.94 22.40
CA VAL A 68 7.63 15.79 22.97
C VAL A 68 8.38 15.00 21.88
N ALA A 69 7.73 14.75 20.75
CA ALA A 69 8.36 14.05 19.64
C ALA A 69 9.56 14.83 19.09
N LYS A 70 9.45 16.16 18.95
CA LYS A 70 10.57 17.03 18.56
C LYS A 70 11.68 17.05 19.60
N ALA A 71 11.37 17.10 20.89
CA ALA A 71 12.37 17.03 21.96
C ALA A 71 13.20 15.74 21.88
N LEU A 72 12.52 14.60 21.64
CA LEU A 72 13.18 13.30 21.45
C LEU A 72 14.13 13.31 20.25
N ILE A 73 13.67 13.78 19.09
CA ILE A 73 14.49 13.85 17.87
C ILE A 73 15.64 14.84 18.03
N PHE A 74 15.42 15.97 18.69
CA PHE A 74 16.45 16.96 18.95
C PHE A 74 17.58 16.39 19.80
N ARG A 75 17.24 15.62 20.85
CA ARG A 75 18.24 14.96 21.70
C ARG A 75 18.91 13.77 21.02
N TYR A 76 18.17 13.03 20.20
CA TYR A 76 18.63 11.82 19.52
C TYR A 76 18.35 11.88 18.01
N PRO A 77 19.14 12.65 17.23
CA PRO A 77 18.87 12.88 15.81
C PRO A 77 18.82 11.61 14.94
N PHE A 78 19.53 10.54 15.33
CA PHE A 78 19.51 9.25 14.62
C PHE A 78 18.17 8.50 14.75
N LEU A 79 17.24 8.98 15.58
CA LEU A 79 15.87 8.45 15.69
C LEU A 79 14.88 9.13 14.72
N LYS A 80 15.35 10.11 13.93
CA LYS A 80 14.54 10.88 12.99
C LYS A 80 14.00 9.98 11.88
N ASP A 81 12.71 10.15 11.55
CA ASP A 81 12.13 9.49 10.37
C ASP A 81 12.79 10.03 9.09
N MET A 82 13.08 9.16 8.11
CA MET A 82 13.73 9.54 6.84
C MET A 82 12.83 10.42 5.97
N GLU A 83 11.51 10.31 6.09
CA GLU A 83 10.53 11.04 5.30
C GLU A 83 9.56 11.86 6.16
N GLY A 84 8.99 12.91 5.56
CA GLY A 84 8.01 13.78 6.19
C GLY A 84 8.61 14.73 7.23
N ASN A 85 7.91 14.91 8.36
CA ASN A 85 8.31 15.88 9.38
C ASN A 85 9.44 15.39 10.33
N GLY A 86 9.93 14.16 10.14
CA GLY A 86 11.04 13.59 10.89
C GLY A 86 10.70 13.04 12.29
N TYR A 87 9.48 13.19 12.80
CA TYR A 87 9.08 12.75 14.16
C TYR A 87 7.71 12.04 14.21
N ASN A 88 7.12 11.75 13.05
CA ASN A 88 5.77 11.24 12.89
C ASN A 88 5.56 9.89 13.60
N THR A 89 6.55 8.99 13.54
CA THR A 89 6.50 7.68 14.19
C THR A 89 6.29 7.80 15.70
N TRP A 90 7.02 8.71 16.35
CA TRP A 90 6.97 8.96 17.79
C TRP A 90 5.67 9.65 18.19
N HIS A 91 5.28 10.68 17.44
CA HIS A 91 4.03 11.41 17.60
C HIS A 91 2.81 10.48 17.58
N MET A 92 2.70 9.63 16.55
CA MET A 92 1.57 8.71 16.40
C MET A 92 1.59 7.59 17.42
N SER A 93 2.76 7.10 17.83
CA SER A 93 2.88 6.07 18.87
C SER A 93 2.41 6.58 20.23
N LEU A 94 2.77 7.82 20.59
CA LEU A 94 2.27 8.48 21.79
C LEU A 94 0.75 8.67 21.74
N LYS A 95 0.22 9.20 20.64
CA LYS A 95 -1.23 9.42 20.46
C LYS A 95 -2.03 8.13 20.59
N ARG A 96 -1.54 7.02 20.02
CA ARG A 96 -2.16 5.69 20.15
C ARG A 96 -2.13 5.19 21.59
N ARG A 97 -1.02 5.38 22.29
CA ARG A 97 -0.87 4.94 23.69
C ARG A 97 -1.84 5.69 24.62
N PHE A 98 -1.88 7.02 24.55
CA PHE A 98 -2.87 7.81 25.29
C PHE A 98 -4.31 7.46 24.93
N LYS A 99 -4.58 7.07 23.67
CA LYS A 99 -5.93 6.59 23.28
C LYS A 99 -6.26 5.25 23.94
N ALA A 100 -5.32 4.30 23.97
CA ALA A 100 -5.50 3.00 24.61
C ALA A 100 -5.74 3.15 26.12
N GLU A 101 -4.92 3.94 26.82
CA GLU A 101 -5.04 4.18 28.27
C GLU A 101 -6.36 4.87 28.66
N ARG A 102 -6.92 5.70 27.76
CA ARG A 102 -8.22 6.36 27.97
C ARG A 102 -9.43 5.49 27.63
N THR A 103 -9.26 4.39 26.92
CA THR A 103 -10.38 3.54 26.50
C THR A 103 -11.18 2.95 27.69
N PRO A 104 -10.56 2.61 28.83
CA PRO A 104 -11.28 2.23 30.06
C PRO A 104 -11.92 3.40 30.84
N LEU A 105 -11.55 4.65 30.56
CA LEU A 105 -11.99 5.85 31.31
C LEU A 105 -13.29 6.49 30.77
N VAL A 106 -14.01 5.79 29.88
CA VAL A 106 -15.15 6.33 29.10
C VAL A 106 -16.42 6.57 29.95
N HIS A 107 -16.44 6.19 31.23
CA HIS A 107 -17.58 6.39 32.13
C HIS A 107 -17.57 7.73 32.92
N HIS A 108 -16.60 8.62 32.69
CA HIS A 108 -16.54 9.90 33.41
C HIS A 108 -17.37 11.01 32.71
N GLU A 109 -18.28 11.65 33.43
CA GLU A 109 -19.23 12.67 32.96
C GLU A 109 -18.57 13.83 32.17
N VAL A 110 -17.36 14.21 32.58
CA VAL A 110 -16.52 15.23 31.94
C VAL A 110 -16.16 14.88 30.49
N VAL A 111 -15.97 13.59 30.19
CA VAL A 111 -15.66 13.10 28.84
C VAL A 111 -16.88 13.17 27.93
N ARG A 112 -18.09 13.00 28.50
CA ARG A 112 -19.35 13.16 27.78
C ARG A 112 -19.55 14.61 27.35
N ASN A 113 -19.30 15.56 28.25
CA ASN A 113 -19.42 16.99 27.99
C ASN A 113 -18.40 17.48 26.95
N MET A 114 -17.14 17.01 27.02
CA MET A 114 -16.12 17.38 26.02
C MET A 114 -16.37 16.73 24.64
N LYS A 115 -16.92 15.51 24.59
CA LYS A 115 -17.39 14.89 23.33
C LYS A 115 -18.61 15.59 22.76
N GLN A 116 -19.51 16.10 23.58
CA GLN A 116 -20.64 16.91 23.13
C GLN A 116 -20.18 18.25 22.57
N LYS A 117 -19.14 18.85 23.18
CA LYS A 117 -18.64 20.18 22.80
C LYS A 117 -17.70 20.17 21.59
N PHE A 118 -16.94 19.09 21.38
CA PHE A 118 -15.91 19.02 20.32
C PHE A 118 -16.00 17.78 19.42
N GLY A 119 -16.99 16.90 19.64
CA GLY A 119 -17.24 15.74 18.80
C GLY A 119 -18.00 16.10 17.54
N HIS A 120 -17.55 15.57 16.39
CA HIS A 120 -18.35 15.62 15.18
C HIS A 120 -19.66 14.86 15.38
N HIS A 121 -20.78 15.58 15.32
CA HIS A 121 -22.10 14.98 15.39
C HIS A 121 -22.36 14.21 14.10
N ARG A 122 -22.50 12.88 14.19
CA ARG A 122 -23.25 12.13 13.17
C ARG A 122 -24.69 12.14 13.64
N SER A 123 -25.55 12.78 12.85
CA SER A 123 -26.99 12.75 13.04
C SER A 123 -27.50 11.29 13.03
N PRO A 124 -28.38 10.88 13.98
CA PRO A 124 -28.99 9.56 13.95
C PRO A 124 -29.96 9.47 12.75
N GLN A 125 -29.78 8.43 11.93
CA GLN A 125 -30.72 8.07 10.86
C GLN A 125 -31.98 7.45 11.47
N ALA A 126 -33.14 7.85 10.96
CA ALA A 126 -34.42 7.15 11.13
C ALA A 126 -34.44 5.86 10.29
N PRO A 127 -35.28 4.85 10.64
CA PRO A 127 -35.12 3.49 10.17
C PRO A 127 -35.74 3.21 8.80
N GLU A 128 -35.07 2.27 8.11
CA GLU A 128 -35.53 1.31 7.10
C GLU A 128 -36.22 1.78 5.81
N ASN A 129 -35.56 1.55 4.67
CA ASN A 129 -35.97 0.41 3.83
C ASN A 129 -34.90 -0.03 2.81
N ASN A 130 -34.94 -1.34 2.51
CA ASN A 130 -34.06 -2.11 1.65
C ASN A 130 -33.83 -1.54 0.24
N GLN A 131 -32.57 -1.50 -0.21
CA GLN A 131 -32.07 -2.32 -1.32
C GLN A 131 -30.61 -2.01 -1.64
N GLY A 132 -29.86 -3.07 -1.91
CA GLY A 132 -28.41 -3.01 -2.13
C GLY A 132 -28.03 -2.13 -3.30
N SER A 133 -27.01 -1.30 -3.08
CA SER A 133 -26.20 -0.77 -4.16
C SER A 133 -24.78 -0.59 -3.66
N ILE A 134 -23.88 -1.43 -4.19
CA ILE A 134 -22.44 -1.32 -4.01
C ILE A 134 -22.02 -0.06 -4.77
N THR A 135 -21.87 1.06 -4.04
CA THR A 135 -21.35 2.29 -4.62
C THR A 135 -19.85 2.13 -4.82
N THR A 136 -19.46 1.82 -6.05
CA THR A 136 -18.12 2.04 -6.61
C THR A 136 -17.79 3.52 -6.49
N SER A 137 -17.00 3.89 -5.48
CA SER A 137 -16.51 5.27 -5.34
C SER A 137 -15.43 5.52 -6.39
N VAL A 138 -15.85 6.08 -7.52
CA VAL A 138 -14.98 6.61 -8.57
C VAL A 138 -14.04 7.65 -7.95
N ARG A 139 -12.73 7.40 -8.06
CA ARG A 139 -11.73 8.43 -7.75
C ARG A 139 -11.83 9.49 -8.83
N ARG A 140 -12.19 10.72 -8.43
CA ARG A 140 -12.22 11.90 -9.30
C ARG A 140 -10.79 12.26 -9.66
N SER A 141 -10.47 12.15 -10.94
CA SER A 141 -9.30 12.77 -11.54
C SER A 141 -9.80 13.97 -12.34
N SER A 142 -9.62 15.17 -11.80
CA SER A 142 -9.70 16.42 -12.54
C SER A 142 -8.43 16.53 -13.38
N ASP A 143 -8.61 16.47 -14.70
CA ASP A 143 -8.11 17.47 -15.66
C ASP A 143 -8.24 16.86 -17.06
N ILE A 144 -9.38 17.17 -17.70
CA ILE A 144 -9.55 16.98 -19.13
C ILE A 144 -8.65 18.02 -19.80
N ILE A 145 -7.40 17.65 -20.08
CA ILE A 145 -6.60 18.31 -21.08
C ILE A 145 -7.23 17.96 -22.42
N SER A 146 -8.12 18.83 -22.92
CA SER A 146 -8.67 18.73 -24.27
C SER A 146 -7.55 19.06 -25.27
N VAL A 147 -6.80 18.05 -25.68
CA VAL A 147 -6.01 18.13 -26.91
C VAL A 147 -6.79 17.37 -27.97
N PHE A 148 -7.20 18.13 -28.98
CA PHE A 148 -7.86 17.73 -30.20
C PHE A 148 -7.37 16.38 -30.78
N GLY A 149 -8.32 15.62 -31.33
CA GLY A 149 -8.05 14.81 -32.52
C GLY A 149 -8.42 13.33 -32.39
N GLU A 150 -9.71 13.03 -32.61
CA GLU A 150 -10.28 11.89 -33.36
C GLU A 150 -11.81 11.92 -33.12
N ASP A 151 -12.62 11.88 -34.18
CA ASP A 151 -14.07 11.74 -34.04
C ASP A 151 -14.45 10.29 -33.67
N GLU A 152 -15.69 10.07 -33.22
CA GLU A 152 -16.15 8.73 -32.79
C GLU A 152 -15.97 7.66 -33.87
N SER A 153 -16.07 8.07 -35.14
CA SER A 153 -15.83 7.20 -36.30
C SER A 153 -14.35 6.76 -36.39
N SER A 154 -13.41 7.68 -36.19
CA SER A 154 -11.98 7.40 -36.20
C SER A 154 -11.55 6.46 -35.06
N ILE A 155 -12.11 6.65 -33.86
CA ILE A 155 -11.90 5.72 -32.73
C ILE A 155 -12.40 4.32 -33.07
N GLY A 156 -13.54 4.21 -33.77
CA GLY A 156 -14.06 2.94 -34.27
C GLY A 156 -13.07 2.23 -35.21
N VAL A 157 -12.45 2.96 -36.14
CA VAL A 157 -11.44 2.41 -37.06
C VAL A 157 -10.23 1.88 -36.30
N HIS A 158 -9.67 2.65 -35.37
CA HIS A 158 -8.52 2.23 -34.57
C HIS A 158 -8.83 1.04 -33.66
N THR A 159 -10.03 1.01 -33.08
CA THR A 159 -10.53 -0.13 -32.30
C THR A 159 -10.59 -1.41 -33.16
N GLN A 160 -11.07 -1.30 -34.40
CA GLN A 160 -11.11 -2.44 -35.31
C GLN A 160 -9.70 -2.89 -35.73
N VAL A 161 -8.75 -1.96 -35.92
CA VAL A 161 -7.34 -2.29 -36.15
C VAL A 161 -6.77 -3.11 -35.00
N LEU A 162 -7.02 -2.70 -33.74
CA LEU A 162 -6.58 -3.44 -32.56
C LEU A 162 -7.16 -4.86 -32.53
N LYS A 163 -8.47 -5.01 -32.80
CA LYS A 163 -9.11 -6.33 -32.89
C LYS A 163 -8.48 -7.22 -33.96
N ARG A 164 -8.22 -6.69 -35.16
CA ARG A 164 -7.56 -7.45 -36.24
C ARG A 164 -6.13 -7.84 -35.88
N GLN A 165 -5.37 -6.95 -35.25
CA GLN A 165 -4.00 -7.25 -34.83
C GLN A 165 -3.96 -8.30 -33.73
N TYR A 166 -4.90 -8.27 -32.78
CA TYR A 166 -4.98 -9.22 -31.67
C TYR A 166 -5.28 -10.66 -32.11
N LEU A 167 -5.94 -10.85 -33.26
CA LEU A 167 -6.20 -12.17 -33.84
C LEU A 167 -4.98 -12.79 -34.53
N LYS A 168 -3.90 -12.03 -34.74
CA LYS A 168 -2.68 -12.53 -35.39
C LYS A 168 -1.79 -13.24 -34.39
N THR A 169 -1.14 -14.31 -34.84
CA THR A 169 -0.09 -14.99 -34.08
C THR A 169 1.08 -14.07 -33.74
N GLN A 170 1.41 -13.15 -34.65
CA GLN A 170 2.43 -12.11 -34.46
C GLN A 170 1.82 -10.75 -34.82
N PRO A 171 1.29 -10.01 -33.82
CA PRO A 171 0.80 -8.67 -34.02
C PRO A 171 1.93 -7.71 -34.44
N ASP A 172 1.59 -6.70 -35.24
CA ASP A 172 2.53 -5.62 -35.57
C ASP A 172 2.58 -4.61 -34.42
N SER A 173 3.68 -4.61 -33.66
CA SER A 173 3.86 -3.74 -32.49
C SER A 173 3.77 -2.25 -32.82
N CYS A 174 4.21 -1.80 -34.00
CA CYS A 174 4.14 -0.40 -34.40
C CYS A 174 2.68 0.02 -34.62
N ILE A 175 1.93 -0.80 -35.37
CA ILE A 175 0.51 -0.57 -35.62
C ILE A 175 -0.29 -0.59 -34.31
N VAL A 176 -0.02 -1.56 -33.43
CA VAL A 176 -0.68 -1.68 -32.13
C VAL A 176 -0.38 -0.47 -31.26
N THR A 177 0.88 -0.09 -31.14
CA THR A 177 1.31 1.06 -30.33
C THR A 177 0.62 2.34 -30.81
N ASN A 178 0.64 2.60 -32.12
CA ASN A 178 0.00 3.76 -32.72
C ASN A 178 -1.51 3.78 -32.46
N ALA A 179 -2.21 2.66 -32.69
CA ALA A 179 -3.65 2.57 -32.46
C ALA A 179 -4.01 2.70 -30.97
N MET A 180 -3.22 2.11 -30.06
CA MET A 180 -3.39 2.28 -28.61
C MET A 180 -3.20 3.74 -28.21
N THR A 181 -2.18 4.43 -28.74
CA THR A 181 -1.93 5.85 -28.45
C THR A 181 -3.07 6.75 -28.91
N LYS A 182 -3.55 6.57 -30.14
CA LYS A 182 -4.68 7.34 -30.71
C LYS A 182 -5.97 7.18 -29.92
N THR A 183 -6.24 5.96 -29.45
CA THR A 183 -7.45 5.66 -28.68
C THR A 183 -7.31 5.88 -27.17
N PHE A 184 -6.17 6.38 -26.69
CA PHE A 184 -5.88 6.53 -25.26
C PHE A 184 -6.86 7.47 -24.53
N GLN A 185 -7.08 8.66 -25.07
CA GLN A 185 -7.97 9.65 -24.45
C GLN A 185 -9.42 9.14 -24.38
N TRP A 186 -9.87 8.44 -25.43
CA TRP A 186 -11.20 7.81 -25.44
C TRP A 186 -11.33 6.72 -24.38
N ARG A 187 -10.32 5.85 -24.25
CA ARG A 187 -10.27 4.85 -23.17
C ARG A 187 -10.35 5.49 -21.80
N ARG A 188 -9.58 6.56 -21.56
CA ARG A 188 -9.60 7.27 -20.26
C ARG A 188 -10.97 7.88 -19.95
N LYS A 189 -11.66 8.41 -20.96
CA LYS A 189 -13.04 8.88 -20.86
C LYS A 189 -13.99 7.75 -20.47
N GLU A 190 -13.96 6.61 -21.16
CA GLU A 190 -14.82 5.46 -20.85
C GLU A 190 -14.60 4.93 -19.42
N VAL A 191 -13.34 4.88 -18.97
CA VAL A 191 -13.00 4.52 -17.58
C VAL A 191 -13.59 5.54 -16.60
N ALA A 192 -13.50 6.84 -16.89
CA ALA A 192 -14.02 7.90 -16.03
C ALA A 192 -15.56 7.90 -15.97
N GLU A 193 -16.22 7.54 -17.06
CA GLU A 193 -17.68 7.35 -17.17
C GLU A 193 -18.16 6.05 -16.48
N GLY A 194 -17.24 5.23 -15.96
CA GLY A 194 -17.57 4.02 -15.20
C GLY A 194 -17.94 2.81 -16.06
N VAL A 195 -17.53 2.79 -17.34
CA VAL A 195 -17.70 1.61 -18.20
C VAL A 195 -16.97 0.41 -17.56
N ARG A 196 -17.62 -0.75 -17.60
CA ARG A 196 -17.10 -1.97 -16.96
C ARG A 196 -15.75 -2.39 -17.56
N ALA A 197 -14.85 -2.89 -16.72
CA ALA A 197 -13.50 -3.28 -17.12
C ALA A 197 -13.49 -4.37 -18.22
N ASP A 198 -14.43 -5.32 -18.18
CA ASP A 198 -14.57 -6.37 -19.20
C ASP A 198 -14.97 -5.77 -20.56
N THR A 199 -15.87 -4.80 -20.56
CA THR A 199 -16.33 -4.10 -21.77
C THR A 199 -15.18 -3.32 -22.41
N ILE A 200 -14.40 -2.59 -21.60
CA ILE A 200 -13.21 -1.85 -22.09
C ILE A 200 -12.15 -2.82 -22.61
N ALA A 201 -11.84 -3.88 -21.87
CA ALA A 201 -10.85 -4.88 -22.29
C ALA A 201 -11.28 -5.65 -23.56
N ASN A 202 -12.58 -5.86 -23.78
CA ASN A 202 -13.10 -6.44 -25.01
C ASN A 202 -13.01 -5.48 -26.20
N LYS A 203 -13.21 -4.17 -25.96
CA LYS A 203 -13.07 -3.13 -26.98
C LYS A 203 -11.60 -2.95 -27.38
N TYR A 204 -10.70 -2.93 -26.40
CA TYR A 204 -9.25 -2.75 -26.58
C TYR A 204 -8.48 -4.00 -26.12
N PRO A 205 -8.41 -5.03 -26.97
CA PRO A 205 -7.99 -6.37 -26.55
C PRO A 205 -6.52 -6.47 -26.09
N PHE A 206 -5.66 -5.51 -26.44
CA PHE A 206 -4.29 -5.48 -25.92
C PHE A 206 -4.22 -5.17 -24.42
N LEU A 207 -5.28 -4.63 -23.80
CA LEU A 207 -5.41 -4.54 -22.34
C LEU A 207 -5.60 -5.93 -21.67
N LYS A 208 -5.84 -6.98 -22.45
CA LYS A 208 -5.83 -8.39 -22.03
C LYS A 208 -4.46 -9.03 -22.22
N THR A 209 -3.40 -8.22 -22.16
CA THR A 209 -2.02 -8.69 -22.18
C THR A 209 -1.24 -8.01 -21.06
N PRO A 210 -0.28 -8.70 -20.43
CA PRO A 210 0.52 -8.07 -19.39
C PRO A 210 1.30 -6.86 -19.89
N ALA A 211 1.90 -6.97 -21.09
CA ALA A 211 2.62 -5.89 -21.75
C ALA A 211 1.70 -4.68 -21.99
N GLY A 212 0.50 -4.89 -22.57
CA GLY A 212 -0.44 -3.81 -22.87
C GLY A 212 -0.94 -3.07 -21.63
N LEU A 213 -1.10 -3.73 -20.48
CA LEU A 213 -1.44 -3.05 -19.22
C LEU A 213 -0.27 -2.21 -18.67
N CYS A 214 0.95 -2.73 -18.72
CA CYS A 214 2.14 -1.98 -18.30
C CYS A 214 2.34 -0.75 -19.19
N GLU A 215 2.15 -0.93 -20.50
CA GLU A 215 2.18 0.13 -21.50
C GLU A 215 1.08 1.19 -21.28
N GLU A 216 -0.15 0.76 -21.00
CA GLU A 216 -1.22 1.71 -20.70
C GLU A 216 -0.90 2.52 -19.44
N MET A 217 -0.34 1.88 -18.41
CA MET A 217 0.13 2.55 -17.21
C MET A 217 1.31 3.52 -17.47
N ASN A 218 2.23 3.15 -18.37
CA ASN A 218 3.26 4.05 -18.86
C ASN A 218 2.66 5.34 -19.45
N ARG A 219 1.59 5.23 -20.27
CA ARG A 219 0.90 6.39 -20.86
C ARG A 219 0.19 7.24 -19.81
N ILE A 220 -0.44 6.62 -18.80
CA ILE A 220 -1.15 7.34 -17.72
C ILE A 220 -0.19 8.23 -16.91
N HIS A 221 1.00 7.73 -16.58
CA HIS A 221 1.93 8.42 -15.69
C HIS A 221 3.20 8.96 -16.37
N ASN A 222 3.23 8.93 -17.71
CA ASN A 222 4.40 9.32 -18.52
C ASN A 222 5.70 8.62 -18.06
N ILE A 223 5.63 7.30 -17.87
CA ILE A 223 6.77 6.45 -17.51
C ILE A 223 7.32 5.80 -18.77
N GLU A 224 8.63 5.84 -18.97
CA GLU A 224 9.27 5.25 -20.16
C GLU A 224 9.18 3.72 -20.16
N ASN A 225 9.65 3.07 -19.09
CA ASN A 225 9.63 1.61 -18.94
C ASN A 225 9.31 1.19 -17.50
N LEU A 226 8.02 1.03 -17.20
CA LEU A 226 7.55 0.62 -15.87
C LEU A 226 8.12 -0.74 -15.44
N GLN A 227 8.20 -1.73 -16.35
CA GLN A 227 8.68 -3.06 -15.99
C GLN A 227 10.16 -3.03 -15.58
N HIS A 228 10.99 -2.32 -16.36
CA HIS A 228 12.40 -2.13 -16.04
C HIS A 228 12.58 -1.40 -14.71
N ARG A 229 11.92 -0.25 -14.54
CA ARG A 229 11.97 0.53 -13.29
C ARG A 229 11.54 -0.29 -12.09
N PHE A 230 10.42 -1.00 -12.21
CA PHE A 230 9.93 -1.86 -11.14
C PHE A 230 10.99 -2.88 -10.75
N ARG A 231 11.56 -3.58 -11.74
CA ARG A 231 12.53 -4.66 -11.50
C ARG A 231 13.80 -4.13 -10.82
N GLU A 232 14.37 -3.03 -11.31
CA GLU A 232 15.57 -2.44 -10.72
C GLU A 232 15.34 -2.00 -9.28
N GLU A 233 14.30 -1.20 -9.03
CA GLU A 233 14.04 -0.65 -7.70
C GLU A 233 13.66 -1.76 -6.70
N PHE A 234 12.94 -2.79 -7.15
CA PHE A 234 12.60 -3.93 -6.31
C PHE A 234 13.82 -4.81 -5.99
N LEU A 235 14.73 -5.01 -6.94
CA LEU A 235 15.96 -5.80 -6.71
C LEU A 235 16.86 -5.18 -5.62
N LEU A 236 16.89 -3.85 -5.50
CA LEU A 236 17.66 -3.15 -4.46
C LEU A 236 17.21 -3.52 -3.03
N ILE A 237 15.91 -3.73 -2.84
CA ILE A 237 15.33 -4.03 -1.52
C ILE A 237 15.06 -5.51 -1.30
N LEU A 238 15.13 -6.34 -2.35
CA LEU A 238 14.74 -7.75 -2.34
C LEU A 238 15.38 -8.54 -1.18
N PRO A 239 16.70 -8.45 -0.91
CA PRO A 239 17.29 -9.19 0.20
C PRO A 239 16.68 -8.84 1.56
N LYS A 240 16.35 -7.55 1.78
CA LYS A 240 15.72 -7.07 3.02
C LYS A 240 14.25 -7.45 3.09
N VAL A 241 13.52 -7.49 1.97
CA VAL A 241 12.14 -8.00 1.92
C VAL A 241 12.10 -9.47 2.37
N LEU A 242 12.96 -10.31 1.80
CA LEU A 242 13.05 -11.73 2.17
C LEU A 242 13.47 -11.90 3.64
N ALA A 243 14.47 -11.14 4.11
CA ALA A 243 14.88 -11.17 5.51
C ALA A 243 13.76 -10.74 6.48
N LEU A 244 12.98 -9.71 6.12
CA LEU A 244 11.84 -9.27 6.92
C LEU A 244 10.68 -10.26 6.88
N ALA A 245 10.53 -11.07 5.83
CA ALA A 245 9.48 -12.09 5.75
C ALA A 245 9.81 -13.36 6.57
N ARG A 246 11.08 -13.54 6.97
CA ARG A 246 11.56 -14.72 7.68
C ARG A 246 10.77 -15.03 8.95
N GLY A 247 10.32 -16.28 9.08
CA GLY A 247 9.58 -16.81 10.22
C GLY A 247 8.14 -16.29 10.33
N LYS A 248 7.62 -15.55 9.36
CA LYS A 248 6.29 -14.90 9.45
C LYS A 248 5.16 -15.63 8.72
N SER A 249 5.46 -16.62 7.88
CA SER A 249 4.46 -17.37 7.13
C SER A 249 4.93 -18.79 6.80
N PRO A 250 4.05 -19.81 6.80
CA PRO A 250 4.35 -21.12 6.25
C PRO A 250 4.85 -21.07 4.80
N LEU A 251 4.42 -20.07 4.03
CA LEU A 251 4.82 -19.89 2.63
C LEU A 251 6.32 -19.62 2.46
N GLU A 252 6.95 -19.00 3.46
CA GLU A 252 8.40 -18.81 3.48
C GLU A 252 9.13 -20.17 3.54
N LYS A 253 8.61 -21.13 4.31
CA LYS A 253 9.20 -22.48 4.37
C LYS A 253 9.08 -23.20 3.02
N ILE A 254 7.94 -23.05 2.34
CA ILE A 254 7.72 -23.62 1.00
C ILE A 254 8.71 -23.02 0.00
N TYR A 255 8.93 -21.71 0.06
CA TYR A 255 9.95 -21.02 -0.75
C TYR A 255 11.35 -21.56 -0.47
N LEU A 256 11.76 -21.65 0.81
CA LEU A 256 13.09 -22.13 1.17
C LEU A 256 13.34 -23.57 0.69
N GLN A 257 12.35 -24.45 0.83
CA GLN A 257 12.42 -25.81 0.30
C GLN A 257 12.55 -25.81 -1.23
N ALA A 258 11.72 -25.04 -1.94
CA ALA A 258 11.81 -24.94 -3.40
C ALA A 258 13.17 -24.40 -3.86
N ARG A 259 13.73 -23.45 -3.11
CA ARG A 259 15.03 -22.84 -3.35
C ARG A 259 16.18 -23.84 -3.20
N GLU A 260 16.11 -24.70 -2.19
CA GLU A 260 17.13 -25.72 -1.91
C GLU A 260 17.18 -26.80 -2.99
N GLU A 261 16.03 -27.09 -3.60
CA GLU A 261 15.89 -28.04 -4.70
C GLU A 261 16.24 -27.45 -6.08
N SER A 262 16.56 -26.16 -6.17
CA SER A 262 16.70 -25.45 -7.45
C SER A 262 18.15 -25.25 -7.87
N LEU A 263 18.35 -25.15 -9.18
CA LEU A 263 19.66 -24.84 -9.77
C LEU A 263 20.08 -23.42 -9.44
N SER A 264 21.39 -23.19 -9.30
CA SER A 264 21.96 -21.88 -8.96
C SER A 264 21.57 -20.77 -9.95
N GLU A 265 21.42 -21.12 -11.24
CA GLU A 265 21.00 -20.21 -12.31
C GLU A 265 19.54 -19.74 -12.19
N ASP A 266 18.67 -20.53 -11.56
CA ASP A 266 17.24 -20.20 -11.39
C ASP A 266 17.00 -19.35 -10.13
N LEU A 267 17.94 -19.36 -9.17
CA LEU A 267 17.79 -18.68 -7.88
C LEU A 267 17.47 -17.19 -7.99
N PRO A 268 18.09 -16.38 -8.87
CA PRO A 268 17.77 -14.95 -8.96
C PRO A 268 16.32 -14.69 -9.36
N ALA A 269 15.79 -15.43 -10.33
CA ALA A 269 14.40 -15.31 -10.78
C ALA A 269 13.43 -15.85 -9.73
N MET A 270 13.81 -16.92 -9.02
CA MET A 270 13.03 -17.47 -7.92
C MET A 270 12.94 -16.50 -6.74
N ASP A 271 14.08 -15.94 -6.31
CA ASP A 271 14.16 -15.00 -5.20
C ASP A 271 13.33 -13.75 -5.51
N PHE A 272 13.34 -13.27 -6.76
CA PHE A 272 12.47 -12.17 -7.20
C PHE A 272 10.99 -12.50 -7.04
N LYS A 273 10.53 -13.66 -7.53
CA LYS A 273 9.14 -14.14 -7.36
C LYS A 273 8.78 -14.28 -5.88
N ALA A 274 9.68 -14.84 -5.07
CA ALA A 274 9.48 -14.98 -3.63
C ALA A 274 9.34 -13.63 -2.93
N GLY A 275 10.15 -12.65 -3.32
CA GLY A 275 10.03 -11.28 -2.84
C GLY A 275 8.63 -10.70 -3.11
N LEU A 276 8.12 -10.87 -4.33
CA LEU A 276 6.78 -10.39 -4.72
C LEU A 276 5.66 -11.07 -3.92
N VAL A 277 5.71 -12.40 -3.83
CA VAL A 277 4.70 -13.21 -3.13
C VAL A 277 4.70 -12.93 -1.62
N LEU A 278 5.88 -12.73 -1.02
CA LEU A 278 6.02 -12.52 0.42
C LEU A 278 5.89 -11.05 0.84
N LEU A 279 5.92 -10.11 -0.10
CA LEU A 279 5.80 -8.67 0.17
C LEU A 279 4.57 -8.30 1.02
N PRO A 280 3.36 -8.87 0.83
CA PRO A 280 2.22 -8.52 1.67
C PRO A 280 2.44 -8.83 3.16
N ILE A 281 3.22 -9.87 3.47
CA ILE A 281 3.45 -10.33 4.85
C ILE A 281 4.18 -9.26 5.67
N ILE A 282 5.13 -8.52 5.08
CA ILE A 282 5.87 -7.48 5.82
C ILE A 282 4.95 -6.32 6.22
N PHE A 283 3.85 -6.11 5.49
CA PHE A 283 2.80 -5.14 5.81
C PHE A 283 1.68 -5.70 6.71
N LYS A 284 1.77 -6.99 7.10
CA LYS A 284 0.69 -7.74 7.80
C LYS A 284 -0.58 -7.87 6.96
N GLU A 285 -0.43 -7.94 5.65
CA GLU A 285 -1.51 -8.19 4.70
C GLU A 285 -1.45 -9.66 4.27
N LYS A 286 -2.61 -10.23 3.95
CA LYS A 286 -2.73 -11.63 3.52
C LYS A 286 -2.22 -11.77 2.09
N VAL A 287 -1.41 -12.80 1.84
CA VAL A 287 -0.85 -13.07 0.50
C VAL A 287 -1.98 -13.38 -0.49
N GLU A 288 -3.02 -14.06 -0.01
CA GLU A 288 -4.20 -14.51 -0.76
C GLU A 288 -4.99 -13.35 -1.40
N HIS A 289 -4.82 -12.11 -0.91
CA HIS A 289 -5.41 -10.93 -1.54
C HIS A 289 -4.65 -10.45 -2.79
N HIS A 290 -3.43 -10.95 -3.02
CA HIS A 290 -2.58 -10.57 -4.15
C HIS A 290 -2.36 -11.76 -5.09
N VAL A 291 -1.92 -12.87 -4.53
CA VAL A 291 -1.68 -14.14 -5.22
C VAL A 291 -2.51 -15.22 -4.51
N THR A 292 -3.25 -16.04 -5.24
CA THR A 292 -4.11 -17.08 -4.65
C THR A 292 -4.01 -18.40 -5.41
N LEU A 293 -4.32 -19.51 -4.74
CA LEU A 293 -4.51 -20.83 -5.35
C LEU A 293 -5.96 -21.07 -5.79
N GLU A 294 -6.90 -20.35 -5.16
CA GLU A 294 -8.33 -20.54 -5.34
C GLU A 294 -8.92 -19.45 -6.24
N GLU A 295 -10.17 -19.65 -6.65
CA GLU A 295 -10.92 -18.66 -7.40
C GLU A 295 -11.03 -17.35 -6.59
N PRO A 296 -10.60 -16.19 -7.13
CA PRO A 296 -10.66 -14.94 -6.39
C PRO A 296 -12.10 -14.50 -6.13
N GLY A 297 -12.55 -14.55 -4.87
CA GLY A 297 -13.85 -14.02 -4.44
C GLY A 297 -13.89 -12.48 -4.33
N THR A 298 -13.13 -11.75 -5.16
CA THR A 298 -13.02 -10.28 -5.08
C THR A 298 -13.10 -9.63 -6.46
N PRO A 299 -13.68 -8.43 -6.58
CA PRO A 299 -13.78 -7.73 -7.86
C PRO A 299 -12.49 -7.01 -8.28
N TYR A 300 -11.42 -7.12 -7.51
CA TYR A 300 -10.19 -6.38 -7.78
C TYR A 300 -9.15 -7.29 -8.46
N PRO A 301 -8.13 -6.71 -9.11
CA PRO A 301 -7.06 -7.45 -9.74
C PRO A 301 -6.35 -8.39 -8.75
N THR A 302 -6.39 -9.68 -9.04
CA THR A 302 -5.76 -10.74 -8.25
C THR A 302 -5.14 -11.78 -9.18
N THR A 303 -3.93 -12.23 -8.86
CA THR A 303 -3.20 -13.25 -9.61
C THR A 303 -3.51 -14.63 -9.04
N GLN A 304 -4.15 -15.48 -9.83
CA GLN A 304 -4.45 -16.87 -9.47
C GLN A 304 -3.40 -17.80 -10.09
N LEU A 305 -2.73 -18.62 -9.29
CA LEU A 305 -1.83 -19.65 -9.80
C LEU A 305 -2.65 -20.73 -10.52
N THR A 306 -2.15 -21.23 -11.66
CA THR A 306 -2.86 -22.30 -12.40
C THR A 306 -2.76 -23.66 -11.72
N HIS A 307 -1.77 -23.83 -10.83
CA HIS A 307 -1.60 -25.05 -10.04
C HIS A 307 -2.08 -24.82 -8.60
N THR A 308 -2.57 -25.88 -7.97
CA THR A 308 -3.17 -25.87 -6.62
C THR A 308 -2.14 -25.96 -5.49
N ASN A 309 -0.87 -25.67 -5.75
CA ASN A 309 0.19 -25.71 -4.74
C ASN A 309 1.10 -24.49 -4.83
N TRP A 310 1.37 -23.86 -3.69
CA TRP A 310 2.26 -22.71 -3.56
C TRP A 310 3.67 -22.93 -4.08
N LYS A 311 4.18 -24.16 -4.10
CA LYS A 311 5.50 -24.45 -4.69
C LYS A 311 5.57 -24.04 -6.17
N SER A 312 4.46 -24.08 -6.90
CA SER A 312 4.41 -23.67 -8.30
C SER A 312 4.72 -22.18 -8.50
N ALA A 313 4.44 -21.35 -7.50
CA ALA A 313 4.73 -19.91 -7.50
C ALA A 313 6.24 -19.62 -7.64
N PHE A 314 7.08 -20.58 -7.23
CA PHE A 314 8.53 -20.43 -7.23
C PHE A 314 9.19 -21.17 -8.39
N THR A 315 8.43 -21.86 -9.25
CA THR A 315 8.98 -22.53 -10.44
C THR A 315 9.49 -21.51 -11.47
N ARG A 316 10.31 -21.97 -12.42
CA ARG A 316 10.89 -21.13 -13.48
C ARG A 316 9.85 -20.25 -14.18
N ARG A 317 8.71 -20.83 -14.55
CA ARG A 317 7.58 -20.10 -15.15
C ARG A 317 6.63 -19.57 -14.07
N GLY A 318 5.98 -20.43 -13.30
CA GLY A 318 4.91 -20.00 -12.40
C GLY A 318 3.69 -19.47 -13.16
N PRO A 319 3.09 -20.27 -14.07
CA PRO A 319 1.93 -19.84 -14.84
C PRO A 319 0.77 -19.40 -13.95
N SER A 320 0.10 -18.32 -14.34
CA SER A 320 -0.97 -17.72 -13.58
C SER A 320 -2.03 -17.09 -14.48
N VAL A 321 -3.19 -16.81 -13.89
CA VAL A 321 -4.32 -16.12 -14.50
C VAL A 321 -4.60 -14.88 -13.68
N VAL A 322 -4.70 -13.72 -14.31
CA VAL A 322 -5.11 -12.50 -13.62
C VAL A 322 -6.59 -12.28 -13.85
N LYS A 323 -7.32 -12.13 -12.76
CA LYS A 323 -8.77 -11.87 -12.76
C LYS A 323 -9.06 -10.53 -12.13
N THR A 324 -10.08 -9.86 -12.66
CA THR A 324 -10.60 -8.60 -12.11
C THR A 324 -12.09 -8.53 -12.42
N ASP A 325 -12.89 -7.92 -11.55
CA ASP A 325 -14.36 -7.83 -11.68
C ASP A 325 -15.06 -9.14 -12.11
N GLY A 326 -14.59 -10.28 -11.60
CA GLY A 326 -15.14 -11.60 -11.89
C GLY A 326 -14.82 -12.19 -13.26
N PHE A 327 -14.03 -11.53 -14.10
CA PHE A 327 -13.61 -12.06 -15.41
C PHE A 327 -12.10 -12.32 -15.48
N GLU A 328 -11.72 -13.27 -16.36
CA GLU A 328 -10.33 -13.52 -16.72
C GLU A 328 -9.81 -12.40 -17.62
N LEU A 329 -8.87 -11.60 -17.09
CA LEU A 329 -8.27 -10.50 -17.82
C LEU A 329 -7.19 -11.01 -18.79
N PHE A 330 -6.27 -11.85 -18.31
CA PHE A 330 -5.26 -12.51 -19.14
C PHE A 330 -4.61 -13.70 -18.41
N ARG A 331 -3.86 -14.51 -19.16
CA ARG A 331 -2.96 -15.55 -18.64
C ARG A 331 -1.51 -15.07 -18.76
N ALA A 332 -0.75 -15.23 -17.69
CA ALA A 332 0.67 -14.92 -17.67
C ALA A 332 1.49 -16.21 -17.62
N SER A 333 2.54 -16.25 -18.43
CA SER A 333 3.49 -17.37 -18.41
C SER A 333 4.42 -17.29 -17.21
N TYR A 334 4.69 -16.07 -16.74
CA TYR A 334 5.56 -15.77 -15.62
C TYR A 334 4.79 -15.13 -14.47
N LEU A 335 5.02 -15.58 -13.24
CA LEU A 335 4.27 -15.08 -12.07
C LEU A 335 4.48 -13.58 -11.88
N GLU A 336 5.72 -13.12 -11.96
CA GLU A 336 6.10 -11.73 -11.79
C GLU A 336 5.39 -10.79 -12.77
N GLU A 337 5.25 -11.24 -14.03
CA GLU A 337 4.52 -10.52 -15.07
C GLU A 337 3.04 -10.41 -14.69
N GLY A 338 2.44 -11.50 -14.22
CA GLY A 338 1.06 -11.50 -13.71
C GLY A 338 0.85 -10.56 -12.53
N VAL A 339 1.76 -10.56 -11.55
CA VAL A 339 1.66 -9.71 -10.35
C VAL A 339 1.82 -8.22 -10.70
N ILE A 340 2.81 -7.88 -11.54
CA ILE A 340 3.05 -6.49 -11.97
C ILE A 340 1.89 -5.98 -12.82
N ALA A 341 1.39 -6.76 -13.77
CA ALA A 341 0.27 -6.35 -14.61
C ALA A 341 -1.06 -6.30 -13.83
N ALA A 342 -1.27 -7.16 -12.83
CA ALA A 342 -2.40 -7.05 -11.90
C ALA A 342 -2.36 -5.73 -11.12
N PHE A 343 -1.16 -5.29 -10.68
CA PHE A 343 -1.00 -3.97 -10.09
C PHE A 343 -1.34 -2.85 -11.10
N CYS A 344 -0.90 -2.95 -12.35
CA CYS A 344 -1.21 -1.96 -13.40
C CYS A 344 -2.72 -1.83 -13.66
N ALA A 345 -3.47 -2.94 -13.58
CA ALA A 345 -4.92 -2.94 -13.79
C ALA A 345 -5.68 -2.00 -12.83
N TYR A 346 -5.14 -1.69 -11.64
CA TYR A 346 -5.76 -0.71 -10.75
C TYR A 346 -5.79 0.70 -11.37
N PHE A 347 -4.75 1.11 -12.10
CA PHE A 347 -4.70 2.42 -12.75
C PHE A 347 -5.44 2.40 -14.08
N VAL A 348 -5.24 1.34 -14.86
CA VAL A 348 -5.90 1.17 -16.17
C VAL A 348 -7.41 1.24 -16.04
N PHE A 349 -8.00 0.56 -15.05
CA PHE A 349 -9.45 0.54 -14.83
C PHE A 349 -9.93 1.47 -13.70
N ASN A 350 -9.07 2.39 -13.22
CA ASN A 350 -9.39 3.34 -12.15
C ASN A 350 -10.01 2.70 -10.88
N MET A 351 -9.44 1.58 -10.45
CA MET A 351 -9.91 0.82 -9.29
C MET A 351 -9.25 1.33 -8.01
N ALA A 352 -10.05 1.57 -6.98
CA ALA A 352 -9.53 1.97 -5.68
C ALA A 352 -8.85 0.78 -4.97
N TYR A 353 -7.74 1.07 -4.27
CA TYR A 353 -7.08 0.05 -3.43
C TYR A 353 -7.99 -0.36 -2.26
N PRO A 354 -8.32 -1.66 -2.12
CA PRO A 354 -9.11 -2.11 -1.00
C PRO A 354 -8.28 -2.11 0.29
N PRO A 355 -8.93 -1.94 1.46
CA PRO A 355 -8.22 -1.76 2.74
C PRO A 355 -7.26 -2.89 3.13
N ASN A 356 -7.53 -4.11 2.68
CA ASN A 356 -6.84 -5.35 3.06
C ASN A 356 -5.53 -5.64 2.28
N ARG A 357 -5.19 -4.79 1.29
CA ARG A 357 -3.93 -4.82 0.52
C ARG A 357 -3.38 -3.43 0.24
N LYS A 358 -3.91 -2.41 0.93
CA LYS A 358 -3.63 -1.02 0.65
C LYS A 358 -2.17 -0.65 0.89
N ASN A 359 -1.55 -1.16 1.96
CA ASN A 359 -0.18 -0.79 2.28
C ASN A 359 0.81 -1.35 1.27
N THR A 360 0.62 -2.60 0.83
CA THR A 360 1.45 -3.22 -0.20
C THR A 360 1.32 -2.48 -1.53
N LEU A 361 0.09 -2.21 -1.98
CA LEU A 361 -0.14 -1.49 -3.24
C LEU A 361 0.39 -0.04 -3.18
N THR A 362 0.16 0.67 -2.07
CA THR A 362 0.71 2.02 -1.87
C THR A 362 2.23 2.02 -1.81
N PHE A 363 2.85 1.00 -1.19
CA PHE A 363 4.30 0.84 -1.19
C PHE A 363 4.85 0.67 -2.60
N VAL A 364 4.25 -0.23 -3.40
CA VAL A 364 4.63 -0.43 -4.80
C VAL A 364 4.49 0.87 -5.61
N GLN A 365 3.34 1.53 -5.52
CA GLN A 365 3.08 2.80 -6.23
C GLN A 365 4.09 3.88 -5.86
N ARG A 366 4.19 4.21 -4.56
CA ARG A 366 4.87 5.41 -4.08
C ARG A 366 6.38 5.22 -3.90
N CYS A 367 6.83 4.00 -3.59
CA CYS A 367 8.21 3.73 -3.19
C CYS A 367 8.99 3.02 -4.31
N ILE A 368 8.38 2.03 -4.97
CA ILE A 368 9.03 1.28 -6.06
C ILE A 368 8.92 2.06 -7.37
N LEU A 369 7.69 2.44 -7.76
CA LEU A 369 7.46 3.10 -9.04
C LEU A 369 7.57 4.63 -9.00
N LYS A 370 7.62 5.19 -7.78
CA LYS A 370 7.72 6.64 -7.51
C LYS A 370 6.58 7.44 -8.17
N ILE A 371 5.40 6.84 -8.24
CA ILE A 371 4.19 7.46 -8.80
C ILE A 371 3.48 8.22 -7.69
N SER A 372 3.20 9.50 -7.93
CA SER A 372 2.40 10.35 -7.04
C SER A 372 1.20 10.88 -7.81
N GLU A 373 0.00 10.79 -7.22
CA GLU A 373 -1.22 11.39 -7.76
C GLU A 373 -1.58 12.66 -6.97
N GLU A 374 -2.24 13.60 -7.63
CA GLU A 374 -2.74 14.80 -6.95
C GLU A 374 -3.77 14.41 -5.88
N GLY A 375 -3.66 15.02 -4.69
CA GLY A 375 -4.51 14.67 -3.55
C GLY A 375 -4.10 13.39 -2.81
N ASP A 376 -2.96 12.78 -3.16
CA ASP A 376 -2.42 11.65 -2.41
C ASP A 376 -2.24 12.00 -0.94
N LYS A 377 -2.77 11.13 -0.08
CA LYS A 377 -2.58 11.25 1.37
C LYS A 377 -1.15 10.86 1.74
N PRO A 378 -0.60 11.39 2.85
CA PRO A 378 0.66 10.91 3.39
C PRO A 378 0.66 9.39 3.56
N LEU A 379 1.83 8.77 3.35
CA LEU A 379 2.03 7.35 3.56
C LEU A 379 1.56 6.92 4.95
N SER A 380 0.95 5.74 5.04
CA SER A 380 0.52 5.21 6.32
C SER A 380 1.73 4.98 7.23
N THR A 381 1.56 5.07 8.55
CA THR A 381 2.63 4.75 9.51
C THR A 381 3.17 3.33 9.29
N THR A 382 2.35 2.40 8.82
CA THR A 382 2.77 1.04 8.50
C THR A 382 3.75 1.03 7.33
N VAL A 383 3.44 1.77 6.25
CA VAL A 383 4.31 1.86 5.07
C VAL A 383 5.64 2.54 5.42
N ILE A 384 5.60 3.70 6.09
CA ILE A 384 6.80 4.43 6.51
C ILE A 384 7.71 3.54 7.37
N ARG A 385 7.14 2.80 8.33
CA ARG A 385 7.92 1.92 9.20
C ARG A 385 8.64 0.82 8.43
N ILE A 386 7.99 0.24 7.42
CA ILE A 386 8.61 -0.80 6.59
C ILE A 386 9.66 -0.19 5.66
N LEU A 387 9.41 0.98 5.09
CA LEU A 387 10.38 1.69 4.26
C LEU A 387 11.69 1.95 5.02
N ASN A 388 11.63 2.40 6.28
CA ASN A 388 12.81 2.59 7.15
C ASN A 388 13.58 1.29 7.49
N GLN A 389 12.97 0.12 7.25
CA GLN A 389 13.63 -1.18 7.41
C GLN A 389 14.23 -1.69 6.09
N LEU A 390 13.66 -1.27 4.95
CA LEU A 390 14.08 -1.67 3.60
C LEU A 390 15.19 -0.79 3.03
N TYR A 391 15.27 0.48 3.41
CA TYR A 391 16.38 1.37 3.11
C TYR A 391 17.20 1.58 4.39
#